data_AF-A0A2V2DU86-F1
#
_entry.id   AF-A0A2V2DU86-F1
#
_cell.length_a   1.000
_cell.length_b   1.000
_cell.length_c   1.000
_cell.angle_alpha   90.00
_cell.angle_beta   90.00
_cell.angle_gamma   90.00
#
_symmetry.space_group_name_H-M   'P 1'
#
loop_
_entity.id
_entity.type
_entity.pdbx_description
1 polymer ?
#
loop_
_entity_poly.entity_id
_entity_poly.type
_entity_poly.pdbx_seq_one_letter_code
_entity_poly.pdbx_strand_id
1 'polypeptide(L)'
;MSTSSEKASDIVREKLLANSGTAVISLQKGDPCMIVLADNGSAVTSDKLHEFHYELSVFDIIVELLQHSPQGKARKGNSRGPDDKVGYGRCTADTVVGAIAIHYFGKKTGESCFDPVFVLAAVLEWAGIARNGWGYVQLI
;
A
#
# COMPACT_ATOMS: atom_id res chain seq x y z
N MET A 1 23.50 -6.72 18.87
CA MET A 1 22.85 -5.43 18.54
C MET A 1 21.77 -5.74 17.53
N SER A 2 20.54 -5.88 17.99
CA SER A 2 19.40 -6.11 17.11
C SER A 2 19.04 -4.76 16.52
N THR A 3 19.44 -4.47 15.29
CA THR A 3 18.79 -3.42 14.52
C THR A 3 17.34 -3.89 14.34
N SER A 4 16.41 -3.36 15.14
CA SER A 4 15.01 -3.51 14.80
C SER A 4 14.86 -2.90 13.41
N SER A 5 14.60 -3.74 12.41
CA SER A 5 14.21 -3.23 11.09
C SER A 5 13.03 -2.30 11.32
N GLU A 6 13.22 -1.02 11.02
CA GLU A 6 12.18 -0.01 11.16
C GLU A 6 10.99 -0.42 10.29
N LYS A 7 9.78 -0.37 10.85
CA LYS A 7 8.58 -0.79 10.13
C LYS A 7 8.22 0.25 9.09
N ALA A 8 7.59 -0.19 8.00
CA ALA A 8 7.13 0.71 6.95
C ALA A 8 6.08 1.68 7.47
N SER A 9 5.21 1.21 8.37
CA SER A 9 4.23 2.01 9.09
C SER A 9 4.88 3.15 9.88
N ASP A 10 5.96 2.89 10.61
CA ASP A 10 6.68 3.88 11.41
C ASP A 10 7.33 4.93 10.50
N ILE A 11 8.04 4.51 9.44
CA ILE A 11 8.67 5.43 8.47
C ILE A 11 7.64 6.36 7.84
N VAL A 12 6.50 5.83 7.37
CA VAL A 12 5.43 6.64 6.76
C VAL A 12 4.85 7.61 7.79
N ARG A 13 4.59 7.15 9.01
CA ARG A 13 4.03 7.96 10.09
C ARG A 13 4.95 9.12 10.44
N GLU A 14 6.23 8.85 10.69
CA GLU A 14 7.21 9.87 11.07
C GLU A 14 7.40 10.90 9.96
N LYS A 15 7.45 10.46 8.71
CA LYS A 15 7.56 11.36 7.57
C LYS A 15 6.33 12.26 7.42
N LEU A 16 5.12 11.74 7.66
CA LEU A 16 3.91 12.56 7.69
C LEU A 16 3.93 13.55 8.86
N LEU A 17 4.30 13.12 10.06
CA LEU A 17 4.40 14.00 11.23
C LEU A 17 5.41 15.14 11.01
N ALA A 18 6.54 14.85 10.36
CA ALA A 18 7.51 15.87 9.96
C ALA A 18 6.94 16.91 8.96
N ASN A 19 5.86 16.57 8.26
CA ASN A 19 5.10 17.46 7.38
C ASN A 19 3.77 17.91 8.01
N SER A 20 3.73 18.08 9.34
CA SER A 20 2.53 18.51 10.07
C SER A 20 1.31 17.58 9.86
N GLY A 21 1.57 16.30 9.60
CA GLY A 21 0.56 15.27 9.38
C GLY A 21 -0.04 15.26 7.97
N THR A 22 0.48 16.01 7.00
CA THR A 22 -0.07 16.06 5.63
C THR A 22 1.04 16.11 4.58
N ALA A 23 0.82 15.48 3.42
CA ALA A 23 1.72 15.61 2.27
C ALA A 23 0.93 15.62 0.95
N VAL A 24 1.46 16.32 -0.06
CA VAL A 24 1.02 16.19 -1.45
C VAL A 24 2.05 15.36 -2.19
N ILE A 25 1.63 14.21 -2.71
CA ILE A 25 2.47 13.26 -3.42
C ILE A 25 2.00 13.12 -4.88
N SER A 26 2.89 12.68 -5.76
CA SER A 26 2.53 12.37 -7.14
C SER A 26 2.13 10.91 -7.28
N LEU A 27 0.98 10.66 -7.89
CA LEU A 27 0.59 9.32 -8.36
C LEU A 27 1.46 8.92 -9.55
N GLN A 28 1.37 7.65 -9.95
CA GLN A 28 2.17 7.11 -11.06
C GLN A 28 2.06 7.87 -12.39
N LYS A 29 0.92 8.53 -12.65
CA LYS A 29 0.70 9.35 -13.87
C LYS A 29 1.07 10.83 -13.70
N GLY A 30 1.56 11.22 -12.52
CA GLY A 30 1.90 12.60 -12.18
C GLY A 30 0.78 13.38 -11.48
N ASP A 31 -0.45 12.84 -11.44
CA ASP A 31 -1.57 13.48 -10.76
C ASP A 31 -1.28 13.70 -9.27
N PRO A 32 -1.60 14.87 -8.70
CA PRO A 32 -1.41 15.12 -7.27
C PRO A 32 -2.42 14.33 -6.44
N CYS A 33 -1.95 13.88 -5.28
CA CYS A 33 -2.71 13.14 -4.28
C CYS A 33 -2.33 13.67 -2.90
N MET A 34 -3.31 14.16 -2.15
CA MET A 34 -3.10 14.59 -0.78
C MET A 34 -3.22 13.36 0.12
N ILE A 35 -2.26 13.21 1.03
CA ILE A 35 -2.22 12.18 2.08
C ILE A 35 -2.29 12.90 3.41
N VAL A 36 -3.21 12.47 4.27
CA VAL A 36 -3.41 13.04 5.60
C VAL A 36 -3.31 11.93 6.63
N LEU A 37 -2.57 12.21 7.70
CA LEU A 37 -2.52 11.36 8.87
C LEU A 37 -3.84 11.49 9.63
N ALA A 38 -4.51 10.37 9.86
CA ALA A 38 -5.83 10.29 10.47
C ALA A 38 -5.79 9.49 11.78
N ASP A 39 -6.93 9.43 12.47
CA ASP A 39 -7.19 8.58 13.64
C ASP A 39 -6.10 8.71 14.73
N ASN A 40 -5.75 9.94 15.08
CA ASN A 40 -4.69 10.25 16.06
C ASN A 40 -3.31 9.66 15.70
N GLY A 41 -3.04 9.48 14.41
CA GLY A 41 -1.75 9.02 13.93
C GLY A 41 -1.63 7.53 13.67
N SER A 42 -2.72 6.76 13.74
CA SER A 42 -2.71 5.32 13.44
C SER A 42 -3.09 4.99 12.00
N ALA A 43 -3.67 5.94 11.26
CA ALA A 43 -4.19 5.72 9.92
C ALA A 43 -3.77 6.82 8.93
N VAL A 44 -3.97 6.54 7.65
CA VAL A 44 -3.86 7.51 6.55
C VAL A 44 -5.13 7.54 5.73
N THR A 45 -5.47 8.72 5.23
CA THR A 45 -6.55 8.93 4.27
C THR A 45 -6.05 9.82 3.12
N SER A 46 -6.86 9.91 2.07
CA SER A 46 -6.54 10.70 0.88
C SER A 46 -7.80 11.22 0.19
N ASP A 47 -7.66 12.34 -0.53
CA ASP A 47 -8.67 12.85 -1.47
C ASP A 47 -9.01 11.86 -2.58
N LYS A 48 -8.20 10.81 -2.78
CA LYS A 48 -8.42 9.74 -3.77
C LYS A 48 -8.98 8.43 -3.18
N LEU A 49 -9.21 8.37 -1.87
CA LEU A 49 -9.65 7.14 -1.18
C LEU A 49 -11.10 7.15 -0.72
N HIS A 50 -11.92 8.09 -1.20
CA HIS A 50 -13.37 8.17 -0.90
C HIS A 50 -13.67 8.06 0.61
N GLU A 51 -12.97 8.86 1.43
CA GLU A 51 -13.11 8.90 2.90
C GLU A 51 -12.67 7.63 3.64
N PHE A 52 -12.12 6.61 2.96
CA PHE A 52 -11.63 5.41 3.62
C PHE A 52 -10.31 5.67 4.35
N HIS A 53 -10.24 5.28 5.63
CA HIS A 53 -9.04 5.36 6.46
C HIS A 53 -8.33 4.00 6.48
N TYR A 54 -7.08 3.98 6.00
CA TYR A 54 -6.24 2.79 6.08
C TYR A 54 -5.33 2.88 7.31
N GLU A 55 -5.36 1.89 8.19
CA GLU A 55 -4.35 1.78 9.23
C GLU A 55 -2.96 1.69 8.59
N LEU A 56 -1.97 2.32 9.23
CA LEU A 56 -0.59 2.34 8.76
C LEU A 56 -0.01 0.92 8.61
N SER A 57 -0.56 -0.07 9.33
CA SER A 57 -0.21 -1.48 9.22
C SER A 57 -0.34 -2.04 7.80
N VAL A 58 -1.16 -1.42 6.93
CA VAL A 58 -1.25 -1.80 5.51
C VAL A 58 0.10 -1.70 4.80
N PHE A 59 0.96 -0.75 5.18
CA PHE A 59 2.28 -0.59 4.58
C PHE A 59 3.23 -1.73 4.98
N ASP A 60 3.10 -2.23 6.21
CA ASP A 60 3.89 -3.36 6.68
C ASP A 60 3.53 -4.62 5.90
N ILE A 61 2.23 -4.86 5.64
CA ILE A 61 1.75 -5.98 4.82
C ILE A 61 2.34 -5.92 3.41
N ILE A 62 2.36 -4.74 2.78
CA ILE A 62 2.92 -4.58 1.44
C ILE A 62 4.43 -4.84 1.46
N VAL A 63 5.16 -4.29 2.43
CA VAL A 63 6.61 -4.48 2.54
C VAL A 63 6.97 -5.93 2.85
N GLU A 64 6.21 -6.61 3.71
CA GLU A 64 6.38 -8.03 3.99
C GLU A 64 6.19 -8.88 2.73
N LEU A 65 5.15 -8.61 1.92
CA LEU A 65 4.98 -9.25 0.61
C LEU A 65 6.23 -9.05 -0.26
N LEU A 66 6.72 -7.82 -0.36
CA LEU A 66 7.86 -7.50 -1.22
C LEU A 66 9.14 -8.18 -0.73
N GLN A 67 9.39 -8.23 0.58
CA GLN A 67 10.55 -8.91 1.18
C GLN A 67 10.57 -10.40 0.85
N HIS A 68 9.41 -11.04 0.78
CA HIS A 68 9.26 -12.45 0.40
C HIS A 68 9.14 -12.67 -1.12
N SER A 69 9.09 -11.60 -1.91
CA SER A 69 8.99 -11.68 -3.37
C SER A 69 10.36 -11.72 -4.03
N PRO A 70 10.54 -12.43 -5.15
CA PRO A 70 11.78 -12.42 -5.91
C PRO A 70 12.24 -11.00 -6.25
N GLN A 71 13.50 -10.68 -5.96
CA GLN A 71 14.10 -9.36 -6.20
C GLN A 71 13.38 -8.20 -5.49
N GLY A 72 12.67 -8.48 -4.39
CA GLY A 72 11.93 -7.45 -3.65
C GLY A 72 10.72 -6.92 -4.41
N LYS A 73 10.20 -7.65 -5.42
CA LYS A 73 9.30 -7.12 -6.45
C LYS A 73 8.00 -7.94 -6.57
N ALA A 74 6.87 -7.28 -6.43
CA ALA A 74 5.54 -7.87 -6.63
C ALA A 74 4.73 -7.13 -7.69
N ARG A 75 3.79 -7.83 -8.34
CA ARG A 75 2.81 -7.21 -9.23
C ARG A 75 1.82 -6.39 -8.40
N LYS A 76 1.38 -5.23 -8.91
CA LYS A 76 0.33 -4.45 -8.23
C LYS A 76 -0.96 -5.24 -8.07
N GLY A 77 -1.36 -5.98 -9.10
CA GLY A 77 -2.62 -6.70 -9.14
C GLY A 77 -3.80 -5.81 -9.54
N ASN A 78 -5.00 -6.34 -9.42
CA ASN A 78 -6.28 -5.66 -9.65
C ASN A 78 -7.38 -6.48 -8.92
N SER A 79 -8.41 -5.84 -8.37
CA SER A 79 -9.60 -6.50 -7.80
C SER A 79 -10.93 -6.02 -8.40
N ARG A 80 -10.88 -5.17 -9.44
CA ARG A 80 -12.06 -4.56 -10.09
C ARG A 80 -12.52 -5.31 -11.34
N GLY A 81 -11.69 -6.21 -11.89
CA GLY A 81 -12.04 -7.00 -13.07
C GLY A 81 -13.06 -8.10 -12.76
N PRO A 82 -13.84 -8.56 -13.76
CA PRO A 82 -14.85 -9.61 -13.57
C PRO A 82 -14.26 -10.94 -13.07
N ASP A 83 -13.02 -11.23 -13.45
CA ASP A 83 -12.27 -12.45 -13.08
C ASP A 83 -11.28 -12.23 -11.93
N ASP A 84 -11.23 -11.02 -11.36
CA ASP A 84 -10.21 -10.58 -10.41
C ASP A 84 -10.72 -10.64 -8.94
N LYS A 85 -11.55 -11.64 -8.62
CA LYS A 85 -11.94 -11.89 -7.22
C LYS A 85 -10.76 -12.39 -6.40
N VAL A 86 -10.81 -12.25 -5.08
CA VAL A 86 -9.71 -12.68 -4.19
C VAL A 86 -9.34 -14.13 -4.48
N GLY A 87 -8.04 -14.39 -4.71
CA GLY A 87 -7.50 -15.70 -5.07
C GLY A 87 -7.58 -16.05 -6.57
N TYR A 88 -8.14 -15.19 -7.42
CA TYR A 88 -8.27 -15.39 -8.87
C TYR A 88 -7.67 -14.23 -9.66
N GLY A 89 -7.38 -14.49 -10.94
CA GLY A 89 -6.93 -13.48 -11.89
C GLY A 89 -5.72 -12.69 -11.38
N ARG A 90 -5.91 -11.37 -11.21
CA ARG A 90 -4.88 -10.43 -10.73
C ARG A 90 -5.04 -10.06 -9.26
N CYS A 91 -5.88 -10.77 -8.50
CA CYS A 91 -6.10 -10.59 -7.06
C CYS A 91 -5.59 -11.81 -6.27
N THR A 92 -4.47 -12.39 -6.70
CA THR A 92 -3.80 -13.51 -6.05
C THR A 92 -2.84 -13.03 -4.95
N ALA A 93 -2.53 -13.90 -3.99
CA ALA A 93 -1.76 -13.56 -2.78
C ALA A 93 -0.34 -13.01 -3.05
N ASP A 94 0.22 -13.28 -4.22
CA ASP A 94 1.53 -12.78 -4.69
C ASP A 94 1.45 -11.37 -5.33
N THR A 95 0.26 -10.76 -5.36
CA THR A 95 0.07 -9.37 -5.80
C THR A 95 -0.21 -8.45 -4.61
N VAL A 96 0.13 -7.16 -4.75
CA VAL A 96 -0.10 -6.16 -3.69
C VAL A 96 -1.59 -6.07 -3.32
N VAL A 97 -2.49 -6.00 -4.31
CA VAL A 97 -3.94 -6.01 -4.06
C VAL A 97 -4.37 -7.28 -3.32
N GLY A 98 -3.89 -8.46 -3.74
CA GLY A 98 -4.28 -9.73 -3.12
C GLY A 98 -3.77 -9.86 -1.68
N ALA A 99 -2.54 -9.44 -1.41
CA ALA A 99 -2.00 -9.42 -0.04
C ALA A 99 -2.81 -8.49 0.87
N ILE A 100 -3.17 -7.29 0.41
CA ILE A 100 -4.05 -6.37 1.16
C ILE A 100 -5.43 -7.03 1.37
N ALA A 101 -6.03 -7.61 0.33
CA ALA A 101 -7.33 -8.25 0.44
C ALA A 101 -7.35 -9.35 1.53
N ILE A 102 -6.33 -10.20 1.54
CA ILE A 102 -6.25 -11.35 2.45
C ILE A 102 -5.83 -10.92 3.85
N HIS A 103 -4.75 -10.16 3.97
CA HIS A 103 -4.09 -9.91 5.26
C HIS A 103 -4.59 -8.64 5.96
N TYR A 104 -5.03 -7.63 5.21
CA TYR A 104 -5.60 -6.42 5.80
C TYR A 104 -7.12 -6.54 5.96
N PHE A 105 -7.83 -6.92 4.89
CA PHE A 105 -9.30 -7.01 4.92
C PHE A 105 -9.86 -8.37 5.38
N GLY A 106 -9.00 -9.39 5.56
CA GLY A 106 -9.45 -10.73 5.97
C GLY A 106 -10.34 -11.44 4.95
N LYS A 107 -10.24 -11.08 3.66
CA LYS A 107 -11.08 -11.63 2.59
C LYS A 107 -10.71 -13.06 2.24
N LYS A 108 -11.73 -13.86 1.95
CA LYS A 108 -11.64 -15.24 1.50
C LYS A 108 -11.68 -15.33 -0.02
N THR A 109 -11.18 -16.45 -0.54
CA THR A 109 -11.20 -16.75 -1.97
C THR A 109 -12.61 -16.62 -2.55
N GLY A 110 -12.74 -15.89 -3.66
CA GLY A 110 -14.01 -15.64 -4.35
C GLY A 110 -14.80 -14.42 -3.87
N GLU A 111 -14.34 -13.70 -2.84
CA GLU A 111 -14.91 -12.41 -2.45
C GLU A 111 -14.41 -11.26 -3.34
N SER A 112 -15.18 -10.17 -3.38
CA SER A 112 -14.76 -8.90 -3.96
C SER A 112 -13.95 -8.08 -2.94
N CYS A 113 -13.00 -7.28 -3.43
CA CYS A 113 -12.17 -6.40 -2.60
C CYS A 113 -12.01 -5.03 -3.24
N PHE A 114 -11.78 -4.00 -2.43
CA PHE A 114 -11.38 -2.68 -2.91
C PHE A 114 -9.90 -2.68 -3.34
N ASP A 115 -9.55 -1.81 -4.29
CA ASP A 115 -8.19 -1.66 -4.81
C ASP A 115 -7.62 -0.26 -4.49
N PRO A 116 -6.86 -0.13 -3.39
CA PRO A 116 -6.21 1.12 -3.00
C PRO A 116 -4.77 1.26 -3.53
N VAL A 117 -4.28 0.33 -4.35
CA VAL A 117 -2.83 0.17 -4.58
C VAL A 117 -2.20 1.38 -5.24
N PHE A 118 -2.94 2.13 -6.06
CA PHE A 118 -2.41 3.32 -6.72
C PHE A 118 -1.97 4.41 -5.74
N VAL A 119 -2.68 4.59 -4.62
CA VAL A 119 -2.30 5.54 -3.55
C VAL A 119 -1.21 4.94 -2.67
N LEU A 120 -1.42 3.72 -2.18
CA LEU A 120 -0.49 3.10 -1.22
C LEU A 120 0.92 2.90 -1.81
N ALA A 121 1.01 2.51 -3.08
CA ALA A 121 2.29 2.41 -3.78
C ALA A 121 2.97 3.79 -3.95
N ALA A 122 2.21 4.85 -4.17
CA ALA A 122 2.75 6.20 -4.26
C ALA A 122 3.26 6.69 -2.90
N VAL A 123 2.58 6.33 -1.80
CA VAL A 123 3.04 6.65 -0.43
C VAL A 123 4.37 5.94 -0.13
N LEU A 124 4.51 4.66 -0.47
CA LEU A 124 5.77 3.92 -0.28
C LEU A 124 6.94 4.52 -1.08
N GLU A 125 6.68 4.99 -2.31
CA GLU A 125 7.70 5.67 -3.13
C GLU A 125 8.06 7.03 -2.55
N TRP A 126 7.07 7.84 -2.19
CA TRP A 126 7.30 9.11 -1.52
C TRP A 126 8.07 8.93 -0.22
N ALA A 127 7.78 7.87 0.55
CA ALA A 127 8.48 7.55 1.80
C ALA A 127 9.95 7.12 1.57
N GLY A 128 10.31 6.69 0.36
CA GLY A 128 11.64 6.17 0.04
C GLY A 128 11.81 4.69 0.38
N ILE A 129 10.71 3.95 0.48
CA ILE A 129 10.69 2.52 0.87
C ILE A 129 10.68 1.62 -0.36
N ALA A 130 9.86 1.94 -1.36
CA ALA A 130 9.69 1.12 -2.54
C ALA A 130 9.41 1.96 -3.80
N ARG A 131 9.93 1.53 -4.94
CA ARG A 131 9.63 2.13 -6.25
C ARG A 131 8.22 1.77 -6.72
N ASN A 132 7.48 2.78 -7.19
CA ASN A 132 6.15 2.63 -7.77
C ASN A 132 6.22 2.39 -9.29
N GLY A 133 6.58 1.17 -9.69
CA GLY A 133 6.76 0.78 -11.09
C GLY A 133 5.47 0.55 -11.88
N TRP A 134 5.56 0.58 -13.22
CA TRP A 134 4.43 0.29 -14.10
C TRP A 134 4.00 -1.18 -13.95
N GLY A 135 2.88 -1.39 -13.27
CA GLY A 135 2.34 -2.73 -12.98
C GLY A 135 3.01 -3.49 -11.82
N TYR A 136 3.99 -2.88 -11.14
CA TYR A 136 4.71 -3.52 -10.02
C TYR A 136 5.05 -2.54 -8.90
N VAL A 137 5.40 -3.07 -7.75
CA VAL A 137 6.07 -2.35 -6.65
C VAL A 137 7.36 -3.11 -6.32
N GLN A 138 8.44 -2.39 -6.01
CA GLN A 138 9.74 -3.01 -5.74
C GLN A 138 10.47 -2.29 -4.60
N LEU A 139 11.01 -3.03 -3.62
CA LEU A 139 11.86 -2.45 -2.57
C LEU A 139 13.08 -1.74 -3.15
N ILE A 140 13.49 -0.65 -2.48
CA ILE A 140 14.69 0.13 -2.81
C ILE A 140 15.91 -0.44 -2.09
#